data_AF-A0A8I1WCG7-F1
#
_entry.id   AF-A0A8I1WCG7-F1
#
_cell.length_a   1.000
_cell.length_b   1.000
_cell.length_c   1.000
_cell.angle_alpha   90.00
_cell.angle_beta   90.00
_cell.angle_gamma   90.00
#
_symmetry.space_group_name_H-M   'P 1'
#
loop_
_entity.id
_entity.type
_entity.pdbx_description
1 polymer ?
#
loop_
_entity_poly.entity_id
_entity_poly.type
_entity_poly.pdbx_seq_one_letter_code
_entity_poly.pdbx_strand_id
1 'polypeptide(L)' 'MMETIEKIKQQLAENPIILYMKGSPQLPSCGFSAQDVQALMACGARFAYVDLLQHPAI' A
#
# COMPACT_ATOMS: atom_id res chain seq x y z
N MET A 1 17.80 13.01 6.92
CA MET A 1 16.39 12.85 6.49
C MET A 1 16.46 11.96 5.27
N MET A 2 15.86 10.77 5.29
CA MET A 2 15.91 9.88 4.13
C MET A 2 15.01 10.47 3.04
N GLU A 3 15.46 10.50 1.79
CA GLU A 3 14.61 11.02 0.71
C GLU A 3 13.44 10.07 0.44
N THR A 4 12.28 10.60 0.04
CA THR A 4 11.08 9.83 -0.26
C THR A 4 11.35 8.63 -1.17
N ILE A 5 12.17 8.84 -2.20
CA ILE A 5 12.53 7.79 -3.15
C ILE A 5 13.34 6.67 -2.48
N GLU A 6 14.24 7.00 -1.56
CA GLU A 6 15.00 5.99 -0.81
C GLU A 6 14.06 5.16 0.09
N LYS A 7 13.08 5.81 0.72
CA LYS A 7 12.07 5.12 1.54
C LYS A 7 11.21 4.17 0.72
N ILE A 8 10.73 4.60 -0.45
CA ILE A 8 9.96 3.75 -1.37
C ILE A 8 10.81 2.58 -1.84
N LYS A 9 12.08 2.80 -2.20
CA LYS A 9 13.00 1.72 -2.60
C LYS A 9 13.18 0.69 -1.49
N GLN A 10 13.33 1.13 -0.25
CA GLN A 10 13.43 0.23 0.91
C GLN A 10 12.13 -0.57 1.10
N GLN A 11 10.97 0.09 1.05
CA GLN A 11 9.67 -0.56 1.19
C GLN A 11 9.45 -1.63 0.10
N LEU A 12 9.82 -1.33 -1.14
CA LEU A 12 9.75 -2.30 -2.25
C LEU A 12 10.71 -3.48 -2.06
N ALA A 13 11.91 -3.25 -1.51
CA ALA A 13 12.89 -4.30 -1.27
C ALA A 13 12.49 -5.24 -0.11
N GLU A 14 11.84 -4.70 0.92
CA GLU A 14 11.44 -5.45 2.12
C GLU A 14 10.11 -6.20 1.97
N ASN A 15 9.24 -5.75 1.05
CA ASN A 15 7.89 -6.27 0.92
C ASN A 15 7.67 -6.87 -0.48
N PRO A 16 7.66 -8.22 -0.60
CA PRO A 16 7.47 -8.90 -1.89
C PRO A 16 6.15 -8.53 -2.59
N ILE A 17 5.12 -8.20 -1.81
CA ILE A 17 3.84 -7.69 -2.29
C ILE A 17 3.47 -6.50 -1.41
N ILE A 18 3.38 -5.33 -2.01
CA ILE A 18 3.03 -4.08 -1.34
C ILE A 18 2.00 -3.31 -2.15
N LEU A 19 0.97 -2.81 -1.47
CA LEU A 19 -0.09 -2.00 -2.05
C LEU A 19 -0.04 -0.57 -1.49
N TYR A 20 0.21 0.40 -2.36
CA TYR A 20 0.02 1.82 -2.05
C TYR A 20 -1.44 2.18 -2.33
N MET A 21 -2.17 2.59 -1.30
CA MET A 21 -3.63 2.79 -1.39
C MET A 21 -4.09 4.02 -0.60
N LYS A 22 -5.36 4.39 -0.81
CA LYS A 22 -6.04 5.42 0.00
C LYS A 22 -6.88 4.74 1.08
N GLY A 23 -6.52 4.97 2.35
CA GLY A 23 -7.09 4.28 3.49
C GLY A 23 -6.36 2.97 3.81
N SER A 24 -7.09 2.02 4.39
CA SER A 24 -6.54 0.71 4.79
C SER A 24 -7.30 -0.45 4.15
N PRO A 25 -6.76 -1.68 4.13
CA PRO A 25 -7.49 -2.84 3.59
C PRO A 25 -8.84 -3.10 4.25
N GLN A 26 -8.98 -2.72 5.53
CA GLN A 26 -10.23 -2.87 6.30
C GLN A 26 -11.20 -1.71 6.03
N LEU A 27 -10.67 -0.51 5.79
CA LEU A 27 -11.42 0.73 5.59
C LEU A 27 -10.82 1.51 4.40
N PRO A 28 -11.10 1.09 3.15
CA PRO A 28 -10.61 1.79 1.97
C PRO A 28 -11.36 3.11 1.79
N SER A 29 -10.64 4.18 1.46
CA SER A 29 -11.20 5.53 1.28
C SER A 29 -11.46 5.88 -0.19
N CYS A 30 -11.24 4.94 -1.11
CA CYS A 30 -11.44 5.11 -2.55
C CYS A 30 -11.91 3.78 -3.18
N GLY A 31 -12.87 3.83 -4.11
CA GLY A 31 -13.41 2.64 -4.77
C GLY A 31 -12.36 1.82 -5.52
N PHE A 32 -11.37 2.47 -6.15
CA PHE A 32 -10.28 1.77 -6.82
C PHE A 32 -9.41 0.98 -5.83
N SER A 33 -9.02 1.63 -4.73
CA SER A 33 -8.28 0.96 -3.65
C SER A 33 -9.06 -0.20 -3.02
N ALA A 34 -10.39 -0.11 -2.95
CA ALA A 34 -11.23 -1.21 -2.48
C ALA A 34 -11.20 -2.41 -3.44
N GLN A 35 -11.22 -2.17 -4.76
CA GLN A 35 -11.14 -3.22 -5.77
C GLN A 35 -9.79 -3.93 -5.75
N ASP A 36 -8.69 -3.19 -5.65
CA ASP A 36 -7.34 -3.76 -5.58
C ASP A 36 -7.17 -4.66 -4.34
N VAL A 37 -7.64 -4.20 -3.17
CA VAL A 37 -7.64 -4.98 -1.93
C VAL A 37 -8.47 -6.26 -2.07
N GLN A 38 -9.67 -6.17 -2.65
CA GLN A 38 -10.52 -7.36 -2.88
C GLN A 38 -9.83 -8.38 -3.79
N ALA A 39 -9.20 -7.94 -4.87
CA ALA A 39 -8.48 -8.83 -5.78
C ALA A 39 -7.32 -9.54 -5.06
N LEU A 40 -6.50 -8.80 -4.31
CA LEU A 40 -5.37 -9.38 -3.56
C LEU A 40 -5.83 -10.35 -2.47
N MET A 41 -6.91 -10.03 -1.75
CA MET A 41 -7.50 -10.94 -0.76
C MET A 41 -8.09 -12.19 -1.39
N ALA A 42 -8.73 -12.08 -2.56
CA ALA A 42 -9.26 -13.23 -3.29
C ALA A 42 -8.15 -14.18 -3.76
N CYS A 43 -6.95 -13.67 -4.03
CA CYS A 43 -5.76 -14.48 -4.30
C CYS A 43 -5.17 -15.17 -3.05
N GLY A 44 -5.65 -14.85 -1.84
CA GLY A 44 -5.10 -15.37 -0.58
C GLY A 44 -3.69 -14.88 -0.26
N ALA A 45 -3.22 -13.83 -0.95
CA ALA A 45 -1.88 -13.31 -0.80
C ALA A 45 -1.77 -12.44 0.45
N ARG A 46 -0.69 -12.60 1.21
CA ARG A 46 -0.31 -11.65 2.27
C ARG A 46 0.44 -10.50 1.62
N PHE A 47 0.02 -9.26 1.90
CA PHE A 47 0.63 -8.05 1.35
C PHE A 47 0.81 -7.00 2.43
N ALA A 48 1.85 -6.18 2.29
CA ALA A 48 2.00 -4.94 3.05
C ALA A 48 1.18 -3.83 2.40
N TYR A 49 0.82 -2.78 3.15
CA TYR A 49 0.14 -1.63 2.58
C TYR A 49 0.70 -0.32 3.13
N VAL A 50 0.54 0.74 2.34
CA VAL A 50 0.84 2.12 2.74
C VAL A 50 -0.38 2.98 2.44
N ASP A 51 -0.88 3.67 3.47
CA ASP A 51 -1.94 4.67 3.32
C ASP A 51 -1.34 6.02 2.91
N LEU A 52 -1.54 6.40 1.65
CA LEU A 52 -1.04 7.66 1.10
C LEU A 52 -1.73 8.89 1.74
N LEU A 53 -2.92 8.73 2.32
CA LEU A 53 -3.61 9.84 3.02
C LEU A 53 -2.93 10.18 4.34
N GLN A 54 -2.30 9.21 4.99
CA GLN A 54 -1.53 9.40 6.23
C GLN A 54 -0.05 9.71 5.97
N HIS A 55 0.43 9.43 4.76
CA HIS A 55 1.81 9.64 4.36
C HIS A 55 1.91 10.45 3.06
N PRO A 56 1.54 11.75 3.05
CA PRO A 56 1.48 12.58 1.85
C PRO A 56 2.85 12.90 1.21
N ALA A 57 3.94 12.62 1.93
CA ALA A 57 5.30 12.75 1.43
C ALA A 57 5.82 11.47 0.74
N ILE A 58 4.99 10.42 0.68
CA ILE A 58 5.22 9.20 -0.11
C ILE A 58 4.39 9.28 -1.38
#